data_AF-A0A699ZF53-F1
#
_entry.id   AF-A0A699ZF53-F1
#
_cell.length_a   1.000
_cell.length_b   1.000
_cell.length_c   1.000
_cell.angle_alpha   90.00
_cell.angle_beta   90.00
_cell.angle_gamma   90.00
#
_symmetry.space_group_name_H-M   'P 1'
#
loop_
_entity.id
_entity.type
_entity.pdbx_description
1 polymer ?
#
loop_
_entity_poly.entity_id
_entity_poly.type
_entity_poly.pdbx_seq_one_letter_code
_entity_poly.pdbx_strand_id
1 'polypeptide(L)'
;GRIGCTQPRRVAAMSVSARVAQEMDVKLGNEVGYSIRFEDCTSDKTIIKYMTDGMLLREFLGEPDLASYSVMMIDEAHERTLHTDILFGLVKDIARFRPDLKLLISSATLDAEKFSEYFDYAPIFRVPGRRYPVDILYTKAPEADYVDAAVVTSLQVHATQPPGDILVFLTGQEEIEAMEELLRQRTRGLGTKIGELIICPIYANLPSEMQARAGRMWGLLHWGMWPCTSLAKIFEPCPPGARKVVLATNIAETSLTIDGIKQAGCGNVVLMLKSLGIHDLMNFDFMDPPPAETLLRALEMLYALGALNDKGELTKLGRRMAEFPLDPQLAKTLLASESYSVAEQVATVCAMVSIGASVFYRPKDKK
;
A
#
# COMPACT_ATOMS: atom_id res chain seq x y z
N GLY A 1 5.86 -21.43 14.56
CA GLY A 1 4.93 -20.43 14.04
C GLY A 1 5.47 -19.87 12.74
N ARG A 2 4.63 -19.15 12.01
CA ARG A 2 5.00 -18.33 10.85
C ARG A 2 5.61 -17.00 11.31
N ILE A 3 6.22 -16.29 10.38
CA ILE A 3 6.66 -14.91 10.53
C ILE A 3 5.69 -14.05 9.72
N GLY A 4 5.04 -13.09 10.38
CA GLY A 4 4.20 -12.09 9.73
C GLY A 4 4.98 -10.79 9.57
N CYS A 5 4.93 -10.18 8.40
CA CYS A 5 5.45 -8.84 8.15
C CYS A 5 4.33 -7.98 7.55
N THR A 6 3.94 -6.92 8.24
CA THR A 6 2.95 -5.99 7.67
C THR A 6 3.64 -4.92 6.84
N GLN A 7 2.90 -4.43 5.84
CA GLN A 7 3.28 -3.33 4.98
C GLN A 7 2.04 -2.43 4.81
N PRO A 8 2.16 -1.10 4.93
CA PRO A 8 1.03 -0.20 4.73
C PRO A 8 0.49 -0.23 3.29
N ARG A 9 1.33 -0.63 2.32
CA ARG A 9 1.02 -0.60 0.88
C ARG A 9 0.96 -1.98 0.26
N ARG A 10 -0.06 -2.19 -0.58
CA ARG A 10 -0.24 -3.44 -1.36
C ARG A 10 0.98 -3.75 -2.23
N VAL A 11 1.48 -2.75 -2.97
CA VAL A 11 2.62 -2.91 -3.88
C VAL A 11 3.89 -3.29 -3.11
N ALA A 12 4.10 -2.73 -1.92
CA ALA A 12 5.23 -3.11 -1.06
C ALA A 12 5.13 -4.57 -0.62
N ALA A 13 3.98 -5.01 -0.09
CA ALA A 13 3.77 -6.41 0.31
C ALA A 13 4.02 -7.41 -0.84
N MET A 14 3.54 -7.10 -2.06
CA MET A 14 3.72 -7.96 -3.24
C MET A 14 5.16 -7.96 -3.75
N SER A 15 5.78 -6.80 -3.88
CA SER A 15 7.14 -6.69 -4.45
C SER A 15 8.21 -7.23 -3.51
N VAL A 16 8.10 -6.95 -2.21
CA VAL A 16 9.04 -7.46 -1.19
C VAL A 16 8.93 -8.96 -1.06
N SER A 17 7.71 -9.53 -0.98
CA SER A 17 7.54 -10.98 -0.93
C SER A 17 8.09 -11.67 -2.18
N ALA A 18 7.87 -11.11 -3.38
CA ALA A 18 8.45 -11.62 -4.61
C ALA A 18 9.99 -11.59 -4.58
N ARG A 19 10.59 -10.49 -4.09
CA ARG A 19 12.04 -10.39 -3.97
C ARG A 19 12.60 -11.37 -2.94
N VAL A 20 11.97 -11.51 -1.78
CA VAL A 20 12.42 -12.41 -0.71
C VAL A 20 12.30 -13.87 -1.14
N ALA A 21 11.24 -14.23 -1.89
CA ALA A 21 11.12 -15.54 -2.50
C ALA A 21 12.30 -15.84 -3.46
N GLN A 22 12.72 -14.86 -4.26
CA GLN A 22 13.88 -14.99 -5.15
C GLN A 22 15.20 -15.16 -4.37
N GLU A 23 15.42 -14.35 -3.34
CA GLU A 23 16.63 -14.43 -2.49
C GLU A 23 16.73 -15.77 -1.75
N MET A 24 15.58 -16.37 -1.41
CA MET A 24 15.50 -17.67 -0.76
C MET A 24 15.48 -18.85 -1.74
N ASP A 25 15.50 -18.60 -3.06
CA ASP A 25 15.34 -19.60 -4.12
C ASP A 25 14.08 -20.48 -3.94
N VAL A 26 12.97 -19.85 -3.58
CA VAL A 26 11.66 -20.50 -3.40
C VAL A 26 10.61 -19.92 -4.32
N LYS A 27 9.57 -20.71 -4.57
CA LYS A 27 8.43 -20.24 -5.36
C LYS A 27 7.51 -19.36 -4.50
N LEU A 28 7.23 -18.15 -4.98
CA LEU A 28 6.23 -17.28 -4.36
C LEU A 28 4.87 -17.99 -4.21
N GLY A 29 4.30 -17.93 -3.01
CA GLY A 29 3.11 -18.65 -2.59
C GLY A 29 3.38 -19.96 -1.84
N ASN A 30 4.62 -20.47 -1.88
CA ASN A 30 5.05 -21.60 -1.05
C ASN A 30 5.60 -21.07 0.28
N GLU A 31 6.92 -21.16 0.52
CA GLU A 31 7.59 -20.79 1.77
C GLU A 31 7.51 -19.28 2.07
N VAL A 32 7.49 -18.46 1.02
CA VAL A 32 7.28 -17.01 1.10
C VAL A 32 5.99 -16.69 0.34
N GLY A 33 5.10 -15.92 0.97
CA GLY A 33 3.82 -15.54 0.38
C GLY A 33 3.37 -14.16 0.80
N TYR A 34 2.28 -13.70 0.19
CA TYR A 34 1.64 -12.46 0.59
C TYR A 34 0.12 -12.56 0.68
N SER A 35 -0.50 -11.70 1.49
CA SER A 35 -1.96 -11.57 1.56
C SER A 35 -2.37 -10.09 1.58
N ILE A 36 -3.15 -9.69 0.59
CA ILE A 36 -3.69 -8.35 0.43
C ILE A 36 -5.20 -8.43 0.19
N ARG A 37 -5.90 -7.29 0.27
CA ARG A 37 -7.34 -7.27 0.04
C ARG A 37 -7.68 -7.83 -1.35
N PHE A 38 -8.57 -8.83 -1.36
CA PHE A 38 -9.04 -9.58 -2.54
C PHE A 38 -8.01 -10.49 -3.24
N GLU A 39 -6.80 -10.64 -2.69
CA GLU A 39 -5.76 -11.48 -3.29
C GLU A 39 -4.89 -12.13 -2.21
N ASP A 40 -4.91 -13.46 -2.15
CA ASP A 40 -4.07 -14.23 -1.22
C ASP A 40 -3.16 -15.19 -2.01
N CYS A 41 -1.86 -14.99 -1.86
CA CYS A 41 -0.81 -15.82 -2.44
C CYS A 41 -0.02 -16.48 -1.30
N THR A 42 -0.70 -17.33 -0.52
CA THR A 42 -0.11 -18.15 0.53
C THR A 42 -0.56 -19.61 0.41
N SER A 43 0.14 -20.50 1.11
CA SER A 43 -0.20 -21.91 1.23
C SER A 43 0.11 -22.42 2.63
N ASP A 44 -0.21 -23.69 2.90
CA ASP A 44 0.13 -24.33 4.19
C ASP A 44 1.64 -24.35 4.45
N LYS A 45 2.45 -24.29 3.38
CA LYS A 45 3.91 -24.23 3.44
C LYS A 45 4.47 -22.85 3.74
N THR A 46 3.65 -21.79 3.74
CA THR A 46 4.13 -20.43 3.97
C THR A 46 4.68 -20.28 5.37
N ILE A 47 5.96 -19.88 5.43
CA ILE A 47 6.72 -19.61 6.64
C ILE A 47 6.82 -18.09 6.84
N ILE A 48 7.07 -17.33 5.77
CA ILE A 48 7.15 -15.87 5.81
C ILE A 48 5.96 -15.29 5.02
N LYS A 49 5.07 -14.60 5.72
CA LYS A 49 3.89 -13.98 5.14
C LYS A 49 4.00 -12.46 5.20
N TYR A 50 4.06 -11.84 4.03
CA TYR A 50 3.90 -10.39 3.89
C TYR A 50 2.42 -10.05 3.76
N MET A 51 1.93 -9.02 4.43
CA MET A 51 0.52 -8.66 4.31
C MET A 51 0.30 -7.18 4.49
N THR A 52 -0.82 -6.67 3.99
CA THR A 52 -1.21 -5.30 4.34
C THR A 52 -1.69 -5.23 5.79
N ASP A 53 -1.51 -4.09 6.45
CA ASP A 53 -2.00 -3.84 7.81
C ASP A 53 -3.47 -4.24 7.99
N GLY A 54 -4.32 -3.87 7.02
CA GLY A 54 -5.74 -4.23 7.03
C GLY A 54 -6.02 -5.74 6.96
N MET A 55 -5.12 -6.53 6.35
CA MET A 55 -5.25 -7.99 6.32
C MET A 55 -4.87 -8.61 7.67
N LEU A 56 -3.85 -8.07 8.36
CA LEU A 56 -3.56 -8.51 9.73
C LEU A 56 -4.72 -8.20 10.68
N LEU A 57 -5.31 -7.00 10.59
CA LEU A 57 -6.52 -6.67 11.36
C LEU A 57 -7.69 -7.63 11.08
N ARG A 58 -7.83 -8.09 9.84
CA ARG A 58 -8.84 -9.09 9.48
C ARG A 58 -8.51 -10.45 10.09
N GLU A 59 -7.25 -10.84 10.15
CA GLU A 59 -6.84 -12.09 10.79
C GLU A 59 -7.16 -12.10 12.29
N PHE A 60 -7.03 -10.96 12.98
CA PHE A 60 -7.45 -10.83 14.37
C PHE A 60 -8.94 -11.18 14.60
N LEU A 61 -9.81 -11.03 13.59
CA LEU A 61 -11.22 -11.44 13.72
C LEU A 61 -11.40 -12.96 13.78
N GLY A 62 -10.52 -13.71 13.12
CA GLY A 62 -10.55 -15.18 13.09
C GLY A 62 -9.66 -15.83 14.15
N GLU A 63 -8.50 -15.21 14.42
CA GLU A 63 -7.47 -15.69 15.33
C GLU A 63 -6.98 -14.55 16.23
N PRO A 64 -7.73 -14.20 17.30
CA PRO A 64 -7.42 -13.04 18.14
C PRO A 64 -6.09 -13.14 18.89
N ASP A 65 -5.58 -14.35 19.13
CA ASP A 65 -4.32 -14.60 19.84
C ASP A 65 -3.11 -14.77 18.90
N LEU A 66 -3.32 -14.67 17.59
CA LEU A 66 -2.30 -14.83 16.55
C LEU A 66 -1.42 -16.09 16.73
N ALA A 67 -1.99 -17.20 17.22
CA ALA A 67 -1.24 -18.42 17.55
C ALA A 67 -0.42 -19.01 16.37
N SER A 68 -0.85 -18.76 15.14
CA SER A 68 -0.17 -19.12 13.91
C SER A 68 1.21 -18.46 13.78
N TYR A 69 1.45 -17.32 14.44
CA TYR A 69 2.68 -16.54 14.34
C TYR A 69 3.58 -16.70 15.56
N SER A 70 4.88 -16.84 15.31
CA SER A 70 5.91 -16.77 16.36
C SER A 70 6.67 -15.44 16.34
N VAL A 71 6.66 -14.75 15.20
CA VAL A 71 7.25 -13.41 15.06
C VAL A 71 6.28 -12.54 14.26
N MET A 72 6.04 -11.32 14.73
CA MET A 72 5.32 -10.30 14.01
C MET A 72 6.22 -9.08 13.82
N MET A 73 6.31 -8.61 12.58
CA MET A 73 7.02 -7.39 12.21
C MET A 73 6.00 -6.38 11.67
N ILE A 74 5.92 -5.22 12.30
CA ILE A 74 5.18 -4.07 11.76
C ILE A 74 6.18 -3.15 11.09
N ASP A 75 6.22 -3.17 9.76
CA ASP A 75 7.15 -2.37 8.97
C ASP A 75 6.56 -1.02 8.57
N GLU A 76 7.42 -0.07 8.20
CA GLU A 76 7.04 1.28 7.80
C GLU A 76 6.10 1.97 8.82
N ALA A 77 6.34 1.73 10.12
CA ALA A 77 5.53 2.27 11.23
C ALA A 77 5.40 3.81 11.22
N HIS A 78 6.27 4.49 10.47
CA HIS A 78 6.25 5.93 10.29
C HIS A 78 5.16 6.44 9.32
N GLU A 79 4.55 5.60 8.48
CA GLU A 79 3.42 6.03 7.63
C GLU A 79 2.18 6.40 8.47
N ARG A 80 2.10 5.94 9.73
CA ARG A 80 1.07 6.30 10.72
C ARG A 80 -0.36 6.22 10.16
N THR A 81 -0.66 5.14 9.45
CA THR A 81 -2.01 4.86 8.97
C THR A 81 -2.92 4.52 10.15
N LEU A 82 -4.23 4.78 9.99
CA LEU A 82 -5.21 4.45 11.04
C LEU A 82 -5.23 2.94 11.36
N HIS A 83 -4.98 2.09 10.35
CA HIS A 83 -4.89 0.63 10.56
C HIS A 83 -3.67 0.25 11.40
N THR A 84 -2.51 0.86 11.12
CA THR A 84 -1.27 0.62 11.86
C THR A 84 -1.40 1.04 13.33
N ASP A 85 -2.02 2.21 13.60
CA ASP A 85 -2.23 2.69 14.97
C ASP A 85 -3.12 1.75 15.80
N ILE A 86 -4.15 1.15 15.19
CA ILE A 86 -4.98 0.13 15.85
C ILE A 86 -4.19 -1.15 16.08
N LEU A 87 -3.44 -1.58 15.07
CA LEU A 87 -2.60 -2.77 15.17
C LEU A 87 -1.65 -2.65 16.34
N PHE A 88 -1.03 -1.48 16.56
CA PHE A 88 -0.14 -1.27 17.71
C PHE A 88 -0.80 -1.58 19.05
N GLY A 89 -2.03 -1.10 19.29
CA GLY A 89 -2.76 -1.41 20.52
C GLY A 89 -3.04 -2.91 20.65
N LEU A 90 -3.53 -3.53 19.58
CA LEU A 90 -3.83 -4.97 19.57
C LEU A 90 -2.57 -5.83 19.78
N VAL A 91 -1.49 -5.57 19.03
CA VAL A 91 -0.26 -6.38 19.11
C VAL A 91 0.48 -6.13 20.42
N LYS A 92 0.35 -4.94 21.05
CA LYS A 92 0.90 -4.65 22.37
C LYS A 92 0.23 -5.53 23.44
N ASP A 93 -1.10 -5.63 23.42
CA ASP A 93 -1.85 -6.48 24.33
C ASP A 93 -1.51 -7.97 24.12
N ILE A 94 -1.41 -8.41 22.86
CA ILE A 94 -1.01 -9.79 22.56
C ILE A 94 0.44 -10.05 22.97
N ALA A 95 1.37 -9.14 22.73
CA ALA A 95 2.77 -9.33 23.13
C ALA A 95 2.93 -9.45 24.66
N ARG A 96 2.07 -8.77 25.43
CA ARG A 96 2.01 -8.93 26.89
C ARG A 96 1.43 -10.29 27.31
N PHE A 97 0.46 -10.83 26.56
CA PHE A 97 -0.19 -12.11 26.84
C PHE A 97 0.59 -13.34 26.32
N ARG A 98 1.30 -13.19 25.20
CA ARG A 98 2.08 -14.23 24.51
C ARG A 98 3.59 -13.93 24.60
N PRO A 99 4.27 -14.32 25.69
CA PRO A 99 5.71 -14.06 25.84
C PRO A 99 6.59 -14.82 24.82
N ASP A 100 6.03 -15.84 24.19
CA ASP A 100 6.63 -16.59 23.09
C ASP A 100 6.58 -15.84 21.75
N LEU A 101 5.62 -14.91 21.56
CA LEU A 101 5.54 -14.05 20.39
C LEU A 101 6.63 -12.97 20.45
N LYS A 102 7.40 -12.83 19.37
CA LYS A 102 8.36 -11.74 19.21
C LYS A 102 7.78 -10.65 18.32
N LEU A 103 7.77 -9.41 18.82
CA LEU A 103 7.29 -8.25 18.10
C LEU A 103 8.47 -7.35 17.69
N LEU A 104 8.52 -6.96 16.41
CA LEU A 104 9.48 -6.01 15.87
C LEU A 104 8.73 -4.86 15.21
N ILE A 105 9.05 -3.62 15.61
CA ILE A 105 8.52 -2.41 14.99
C ILE A 105 9.65 -1.74 14.21
N SER A 106 9.48 -1.60 12.90
CA SER A 106 10.47 -0.99 12.00
C SER A 106 9.97 0.37 11.51
N SER A 107 10.86 1.36 11.53
CA SER A 107 10.57 2.75 11.15
C SER A 107 11.80 3.41 10.54
N ALA A 108 11.60 4.23 9.50
CA ALA A 108 12.65 5.03 8.86
C ALA A 108 12.89 6.38 9.56
N THR A 109 11.98 6.83 10.43
CA THR A 109 12.06 8.13 11.10
C THR A 109 12.88 8.08 12.39
N LEU A 110 13.35 9.25 12.83
CA LEU A 110 14.19 9.37 14.02
C LEU A 110 13.42 9.24 15.35
N ASP A 111 12.09 9.28 15.31
CA ASP A 111 11.19 9.26 16.48
C ASP A 111 10.98 7.84 17.05
N ALA A 112 12.08 7.09 17.17
CA ALA A 112 12.07 5.75 17.76
C ALA A 112 11.76 5.79 19.28
N GLU A 113 11.91 6.96 19.92
CA GLU A 113 11.67 7.16 21.35
C GLU A 113 10.18 7.05 21.67
N LYS A 114 9.31 7.67 20.87
CA LYS A 114 7.86 7.56 21.02
C LYS A 114 7.37 6.10 20.91
N PHE A 115 7.92 5.35 19.95
CA PHE A 115 7.62 3.93 19.81
C PHE A 115 8.11 3.13 21.03
N SER A 116 9.33 3.40 21.49
CA SER A 116 9.88 2.74 22.68
C SER A 116 9.00 2.98 23.91
N GLU A 117 8.65 4.24 24.21
CA GLU A 117 7.79 4.60 25.33
C GLU A 117 6.42 3.92 25.25
N TYR A 118 5.79 3.95 24.07
CA TYR A 118 4.49 3.31 23.85
C TYR A 118 4.55 1.78 24.03
N PHE A 119 5.63 1.13 23.60
CA PHE A 119 5.86 -0.32 23.76
C PHE A 119 6.67 -0.65 25.03
N ASP A 120 6.31 -0.03 26.16
CA ASP A 120 6.85 -0.34 27.49
C ASP A 120 8.39 -0.22 27.59
N TYR A 121 8.94 0.84 26.99
CA TYR A 121 10.38 1.12 26.90
C TYR A 121 11.18 0.03 26.17
N ALA A 122 10.60 -0.54 25.11
CA ALA A 122 11.26 -1.53 24.27
C ALA A 122 12.64 -1.04 23.76
N PRO A 123 13.65 -1.92 23.67
CA PRO A 123 15.00 -1.53 23.26
C PRO A 123 15.02 -1.03 21.81
N ILE A 124 15.66 0.11 21.59
CA ILE A 124 15.81 0.71 20.26
C ILE A 124 17.09 0.20 19.60
N PHE A 125 16.97 -0.36 18.41
CA PHE A 125 18.11 -0.71 17.56
C PHE A 125 18.18 0.25 16.36
N ARG A 126 19.25 1.04 16.27
CA ARG A 126 19.45 2.01 15.18
C ARG A 126 20.44 1.46 14.17
N VAL A 127 20.02 1.34 12.91
CA VAL A 127 20.92 1.03 11.78
C VAL A 127 21.41 2.34 11.18
N PRO A 128 22.73 2.62 11.16
CA PRO A 128 23.25 3.85 10.57
C PRO A 128 23.03 3.85 9.06
N GLY A 129 22.28 4.83 8.56
CA GLY A 129 22.09 5.03 7.13
C GLY A 129 23.37 5.58 6.48
N ARG A 130 23.72 5.05 5.30
CA ARG A 130 24.76 5.63 4.43
C ARG A 130 24.09 6.62 3.48
N ARG A 131 23.98 7.89 3.88
CA ARG A 131 23.54 8.95 2.96
C ARG A 131 24.75 9.42 2.16
N TYR A 132 24.67 9.31 0.84
CA TYR A 132 25.59 10.01 -0.05
C TYR A 132 25.19 11.49 -0.09
N PRO A 133 26.15 12.42 -0.25
CA PRO A 133 25.81 13.83 -0.42
C PRO A 133 24.94 13.99 -1.68
N VAL A 134 23.84 14.73 -1.55
CA VAL A 134 22.92 15.06 -2.63
C VAL A 134 22.91 16.58 -2.79
N ASP A 135 23.22 17.05 -3.99
CA ASP A 135 23.14 18.46 -4.32
C ASP A 135 21.67 18.85 -4.61
N ILE A 136 21.17 19.87 -3.92
CA ILE A 136 19.80 20.35 -4.06
C ILE A 136 19.77 21.57 -4.98
N LEU A 137 19.00 21.48 -6.06
CA LEU A 137 18.82 22.55 -7.04
C LEU A 137 17.40 23.11 -6.95
N TYR A 138 17.27 24.44 -6.93
CA TYR A 138 15.98 25.13 -6.86
C TYR A 138 15.72 25.91 -8.15
N THR A 139 14.45 26.00 -8.55
CA THR A 139 14.04 26.93 -9.60
C THR A 139 14.18 28.37 -9.08
N LYS A 140 14.41 29.32 -10.00
CA LYS A 140 14.54 30.74 -9.64
C LYS A 140 13.20 31.36 -9.22
N ALA A 141 12.10 30.81 -9.73
CA ALA A 141 10.74 31.24 -9.46
C ALA A 141 9.80 30.01 -9.47
N PRO A 142 8.58 30.13 -8.90
CA PRO A 142 7.57 29.08 -8.99
C PRO A 142 7.16 28.82 -10.45
N GLU A 143 7.08 27.54 -10.83
CA GLU A 143 6.64 27.11 -12.16
C GLU A 143 5.12 26.92 -12.18
N ALA A 144 4.44 27.49 -13.18
CA ALA A 144 2.99 27.36 -13.33
C ALA A 144 2.58 25.97 -13.84
N ASP A 145 3.40 25.35 -14.69
CA ASP A 145 3.24 23.99 -15.18
C ASP A 145 4.46 23.16 -14.75
N TYR A 146 4.35 22.54 -13.58
CA TYR A 146 5.43 21.73 -13.03
C TYR A 146 5.64 20.42 -13.80
N VAL A 147 4.63 19.93 -14.53
CA VAL A 147 4.75 18.70 -15.33
C VAL A 147 5.65 18.96 -16.54
N ASP A 148 5.43 20.07 -17.25
CA ASP A 148 6.33 20.47 -18.34
C ASP A 148 7.74 20.77 -17.83
N ALA A 149 7.87 21.47 -16.71
CA ALA A 149 9.17 21.75 -16.09
C ALA A 149 9.91 20.45 -15.70
N ALA A 150 9.20 19.44 -15.18
CA ALA A 150 9.76 18.13 -14.87
C ALA A 150 10.20 17.37 -16.13
N VAL A 151 9.45 17.45 -17.23
CA VAL A 151 9.83 16.89 -18.54
C VAL A 151 11.12 17.53 -19.05
N VAL A 152 11.20 18.86 -19.06
CA VAL A 152 12.39 19.59 -19.51
C VAL A 152 13.61 19.21 -18.66
N THR A 153 13.44 19.20 -17.33
CA THR A 153 14.51 18.84 -16.39
C THR A 153 14.98 17.40 -16.60
N SER A 154 14.06 16.45 -16.79
CA SER A 154 14.41 15.04 -17.04
C SER A 154 15.21 14.86 -18.32
N LEU A 155 14.83 15.56 -19.40
CA LEU A 155 15.57 15.53 -20.68
C LEU A 155 16.93 16.22 -20.57
N GLN A 156 17.03 17.33 -19.82
CA GLN A 156 18.30 17.99 -19.56
C GLN A 156 19.25 17.09 -18.78
N VAL A 157 18.76 16.42 -17.73
CA VAL A 157 19.55 15.44 -16.95
C VAL A 157 20.00 14.30 -17.87
N HIS A 158 19.08 13.78 -18.70
CA HIS A 158 19.40 12.70 -19.64
C HIS A 158 20.55 13.06 -20.59
N ALA A 159 20.52 14.27 -21.15
CA ALA A 159 21.48 14.72 -22.15
C ALA A 159 22.82 15.18 -21.59
N THR A 160 22.85 15.75 -20.37
CA THR A 160 24.03 16.47 -19.85
C THR A 160 24.73 15.81 -18.68
N GLN A 161 24.01 15.01 -17.88
CA GLN A 161 24.56 14.42 -16.68
C GLN A 161 25.24 13.07 -16.98
N PRO A 162 26.19 12.63 -16.15
CA PRO A 162 26.77 11.29 -16.27
C PRO A 162 25.71 10.17 -16.16
N PRO A 163 26.07 8.92 -16.49
CA PRO A 163 25.17 7.78 -16.37
C PRO A 163 24.53 7.67 -14.99
N GLY A 164 23.22 7.46 -14.96
CA GLY A 164 22.42 7.35 -13.75
C GLY A 164 20.94 7.49 -14.06
N ASP A 165 20.11 6.67 -13.41
CA ASP A 165 18.66 6.67 -13.60
C ASP A 165 18.02 7.92 -12.97
N ILE A 166 16.85 8.30 -13.49
CA ILE A 166 16.07 9.45 -13.02
C ILE A 166 14.83 8.94 -12.30
N LEU A 167 14.54 9.52 -11.14
CA LEU A 167 13.28 9.32 -10.43
C LEU A 167 12.52 10.66 -10.39
N VAL A 168 11.28 10.66 -10.89
CA VAL A 168 10.41 11.84 -10.93
C VAL A 168 9.18 11.58 -10.08
N PHE A 169 8.87 12.52 -9.18
CA PHE A 169 7.66 12.50 -8.37
C PHE A 169 6.54 13.31 -9.02
N LEU A 170 5.38 12.68 -9.18
CA LEU A 170 4.16 13.26 -9.73
C LEU A 170 2.98 12.97 -8.79
N THR A 171 1.89 13.73 -8.88
CA THR A 171 0.83 13.66 -7.86
C THR A 171 -0.14 12.50 -8.08
N GLY A 172 -0.26 11.99 -9.32
CA GLY A 172 -1.20 10.93 -9.62
C GLY A 172 -1.06 10.32 -11.01
N GLN A 173 -1.93 9.35 -11.30
CA GLN A 173 -1.92 8.58 -12.55
C GLN A 173 -2.04 9.47 -13.79
N GLU A 174 -2.98 10.43 -13.81
CA GLU A 174 -3.22 11.29 -14.99
C GLU A 174 -1.97 12.09 -15.38
N GLU A 175 -1.20 12.56 -14.40
CA GLU A 175 0.04 13.31 -14.63
C GLU A 175 1.19 12.42 -15.06
N ILE A 176 1.29 11.22 -14.49
CA ILE A 176 2.27 10.21 -14.90
C ILE A 176 2.05 9.85 -16.38
N GLU A 177 0.82 9.61 -16.78
CA GLU A 177 0.47 9.28 -18.17
C GLU A 177 0.72 10.48 -19.10
N ALA A 178 0.36 11.69 -18.68
CA ALA A 178 0.64 12.90 -19.45
C ALA A 178 2.15 13.15 -19.63
N MET A 179 2.94 13.01 -18.56
CA MET A 179 4.39 13.16 -18.61
C MET A 179 5.05 12.06 -19.45
N GLU A 180 4.57 10.81 -19.34
CA GLU A 180 5.05 9.72 -20.19
C GLU A 180 4.85 10.04 -21.66
N GLU A 181 3.66 10.52 -22.04
CA GLU A 181 3.35 10.89 -23.41
C GLU A 181 4.26 12.04 -23.90
N LEU A 182 4.41 13.10 -23.10
CA LEU A 182 5.29 14.23 -23.42
C LEU A 182 6.75 13.81 -23.57
N LEU A 183 7.26 12.96 -22.68
CA LEU A 183 8.61 12.41 -22.78
C LEU A 183 8.76 11.58 -24.05
N ARG A 184 7.81 10.68 -24.36
CA ARG A 184 7.85 9.86 -25.58
C ARG A 184 7.86 10.73 -26.85
N GLN A 185 7.02 11.76 -26.90
CA GLN A 185 6.95 12.69 -28.02
C GLN A 185 8.26 13.46 -28.20
N ARG A 186 8.80 14.05 -27.11
CA ARG A 186 10.05 14.83 -27.17
C ARG A 186 11.28 13.98 -27.46
N THR A 187 11.35 12.77 -26.92
CA THR A 187 12.48 11.85 -27.17
C THR A 187 12.51 11.40 -28.63
N ARG A 188 11.35 11.14 -29.25
CA ARG A 188 11.27 10.84 -30.69
C ARG A 188 11.81 11.96 -31.57
N GLY A 189 11.56 13.22 -31.19
CA GLY A 189 12.05 14.40 -31.92
C GLY A 189 13.57 14.59 -31.86
N LEU A 190 14.25 14.01 -30.87
CA LEU A 190 15.70 14.16 -30.67
C LEU A 190 16.53 13.11 -31.45
N GLY A 191 15.91 12.04 -31.95
CA GLY A 191 16.54 11.05 -32.84
C GLY A 191 17.75 10.35 -32.22
N THR A 192 18.81 10.17 -33.01
CA THR A 192 20.07 9.49 -32.58
C THR A 192 21.03 10.38 -31.80
N LYS A 193 20.65 11.64 -31.50
CA LYS A 193 21.52 12.61 -30.80
C LYS A 193 21.63 12.35 -29.30
N ILE A 194 20.71 11.57 -28.74
CA ILE A 194 20.67 11.21 -27.33
C ILE A 194 20.57 9.69 -27.20
N GLY A 195 21.09 9.16 -26.09
CA GLY A 195 20.93 7.74 -25.75
C GLY A 195 19.46 7.36 -25.57
N GLU A 196 19.17 6.06 -25.59
CA GLU A 196 17.81 5.55 -25.40
C GLU A 196 17.27 5.96 -24.01
N LEU A 197 16.02 6.41 -23.96
CA LEU A 197 15.33 6.76 -22.72
C LEU A 197 14.23 5.74 -22.42
N ILE A 198 14.42 4.95 -21.37
CA ILE A 198 13.45 3.93 -20.93
C ILE A 198 12.51 4.57 -19.90
N ILE A 199 11.24 4.77 -20.27
CA ILE A 199 10.25 5.40 -19.39
C ILE A 199 9.45 4.31 -18.67
N CYS A 200 9.37 4.39 -17.34
CA CYS A 200 8.72 3.40 -16.47
C CYS A 200 7.75 4.08 -15.48
N PRO A 201 6.43 4.08 -15.76
CA PRO A 201 5.43 4.62 -14.82
C PRO A 201 5.14 3.66 -13.66
N ILE A 202 4.92 4.21 -12.47
CA ILE A 202 4.48 3.46 -11.26
C ILE A 202 3.49 4.28 -10.42
N TYR A 203 2.31 3.71 -10.20
CA TYR A 203 1.23 4.25 -9.36
C TYR A 203 0.36 3.13 -8.78
N ALA A 204 -0.43 3.42 -7.74
CA ALA A 204 -1.10 2.41 -6.89
C ALA A 204 -2.03 1.44 -7.63
N ASN A 205 -2.65 1.88 -8.73
CA ASN A 205 -3.66 1.12 -9.49
C ASN A 205 -3.11 0.36 -10.71
N LEU A 206 -1.78 0.21 -10.85
CA LEU A 206 -1.22 -0.52 -11.99
C LEU A 206 -1.75 -1.98 -11.99
N PRO A 207 -2.35 -2.52 -13.06
CA PRO A 207 -2.97 -3.85 -13.04
C PRO A 207 -1.99 -4.96 -12.66
N SER A 208 -2.42 -5.92 -11.83
CA SER A 208 -1.59 -7.05 -11.36
C SER A 208 -0.97 -7.87 -12.51
N GLU A 209 -1.51 -7.87 -13.72
CA GLU A 209 -0.85 -8.47 -14.90
C GLU A 209 0.41 -7.70 -15.34
N MET A 210 0.47 -6.38 -15.17
CA MET A 210 1.68 -5.56 -15.29
C MET A 210 2.56 -5.58 -14.03
N GLN A 211 2.10 -6.20 -12.94
CA GLN A 211 2.89 -6.36 -11.70
C GLN A 211 3.45 -7.79 -11.51
N ALA A 212 2.74 -8.83 -11.95
CA ALA A 212 2.96 -10.24 -11.57
C ALA A 212 3.57 -11.13 -12.68
N ARG A 213 3.67 -10.66 -13.93
CA ARG A 213 4.30 -11.45 -15.02
C ARG A 213 5.83 -11.56 -14.91
N ALA A 214 6.43 -11.01 -13.86
CA ALA A 214 7.83 -11.23 -13.49
C ALA A 214 8.09 -12.62 -12.87
N GLY A 215 7.07 -13.27 -12.27
CA GLY A 215 7.29 -14.50 -11.50
C GLY A 215 7.02 -15.83 -12.23
N ARG A 216 6.19 -15.84 -13.29
CA ARG A 216 5.65 -17.10 -13.84
C ARG A 216 6.24 -17.61 -15.15
N MET A 217 7.26 -16.96 -15.71
CA MET A 217 7.79 -17.39 -17.02
C MET A 217 9.30 -17.18 -17.20
N TRP A 218 10.06 -17.11 -16.12
CA TRP A 218 11.53 -17.04 -16.22
C TRP A 218 12.17 -18.41 -16.53
N GLY A 219 11.42 -19.51 -16.38
CA GLY A 219 11.94 -20.88 -16.52
C GLY A 219 11.82 -21.53 -17.90
N LEU A 220 11.12 -20.95 -18.87
CA LEU A 220 10.90 -21.59 -20.17
C LEU A 220 11.00 -20.57 -21.32
N LEU A 221 12.01 -20.82 -22.16
CA LEU A 221 12.31 -20.27 -23.50
C LEU A 221 13.25 -19.06 -23.59
N HIS A 222 14.42 -19.35 -24.17
CA HIS A 222 15.31 -18.43 -24.86
C HIS A 222 14.57 -17.53 -25.88
N TRP A 223 15.06 -16.30 -25.98
CA TRP A 223 14.93 -15.37 -27.11
C TRP A 223 13.56 -14.78 -27.44
N GLY A 224 13.45 -13.47 -27.21
CA GLY A 224 12.85 -12.55 -28.16
C GLY A 224 11.32 -12.56 -28.24
N MET A 225 10.76 -11.38 -27.98
CA MET A 225 9.36 -11.01 -28.23
C MET A 225 8.41 -11.31 -27.05
N TRP A 226 7.49 -10.37 -26.83
CA TRP A 226 6.47 -10.22 -25.76
C TRP A 226 6.83 -9.27 -24.61
N PRO A 227 5.91 -8.35 -24.25
CA PRO A 227 6.24 -7.15 -23.49
C PRO A 227 6.50 -7.49 -22.01
N CYS A 228 7.76 -7.34 -21.58
CA CYS A 228 8.13 -7.28 -20.17
C CYS A 228 7.31 -6.20 -19.47
N THR A 229 6.74 -6.57 -18.33
CA THR A 229 5.89 -5.73 -17.52
C THR A 229 6.66 -4.55 -16.92
N SER A 230 6.00 -3.40 -16.74
CA SER A 230 6.63 -2.13 -16.36
C SER A 230 7.43 -2.22 -15.04
N LEU A 231 6.98 -3.02 -14.08
CA LEU A 231 7.68 -3.21 -12.80
C LEU A 231 8.99 -4.01 -12.90
N ALA A 232 9.09 -5.00 -13.80
CA ALA A 232 10.34 -5.74 -13.99
C ALA A 232 11.44 -4.80 -14.54
N LYS A 233 11.07 -3.92 -15.48
CA LYS A 233 11.98 -2.90 -16.04
C LYS A 233 12.47 -1.88 -15.02
N ILE A 234 11.69 -1.58 -13.97
CA ILE A 234 12.12 -0.67 -12.90
C ILE A 234 13.32 -1.24 -12.13
N PHE A 235 13.38 -2.57 -11.92
CA PHE A 235 14.45 -3.20 -11.16
C PHE A 235 15.59 -3.76 -12.02
N GLU A 236 15.42 -3.86 -13.33
CA GLU A 236 16.47 -4.28 -14.25
C GLU A 236 17.55 -3.19 -14.42
N PRO A 237 18.85 -3.57 -14.49
CA PRO A 237 19.92 -2.63 -14.80
C PRO A 237 19.68 -1.96 -16.16
N CYS A 238 19.92 -0.64 -16.23
CA CYS A 238 19.78 0.07 -17.51
C CYS A 238 20.85 -0.42 -18.51
N PRO A 239 20.48 -0.70 -19.79
CA PRO A 239 21.45 -1.05 -20.82
C PRO A 239 22.54 0.01 -21.01
N PRO A 240 23.77 -0.38 -21.42
CA PRO A 240 24.84 0.57 -21.67
C PRO A 240 24.44 1.61 -22.74
N GLY A 241 24.58 2.89 -22.42
CA GLY A 241 24.21 3.99 -23.33
C GLY A 241 22.72 4.38 -23.29
N ALA A 242 21.91 3.71 -22.48
CA ALA A 242 20.55 4.10 -22.17
C ALA A 242 20.46 4.74 -20.77
N ARG A 243 19.34 5.43 -20.52
CA ARG A 243 18.96 5.92 -19.18
C ARG A 243 17.52 5.53 -18.90
N LYS A 244 17.23 5.15 -17.67
CA LYS A 244 15.86 4.90 -17.23
C LYS A 244 15.30 6.11 -16.49
N VAL A 245 14.02 6.41 -16.74
CA VAL A 245 13.25 7.43 -16.02
C VAL A 245 12.04 6.76 -15.41
N VAL A 246 12.00 6.74 -14.08
CA VAL A 246 10.88 6.22 -13.30
C VAL A 246 9.96 7.37 -12.96
N LEU A 247 8.72 7.30 -13.42
CA LEU A 247 7.67 8.29 -13.12
C LEU A 247 6.81 7.71 -12.01
N ALA A 248 6.93 8.25 -10.80
CA ALA A 248 6.34 7.68 -9.62
C ALA A 248 5.45 8.68 -8.88
N THR A 249 4.42 8.19 -8.21
CA THR A 249 3.86 8.94 -7.08
C THR A 249 4.78 8.80 -5.87
N ASN A 250 4.36 9.36 -4.74
CA ASN A 250 4.96 9.16 -3.42
C ASN A 250 5.27 7.68 -3.04
N ILE A 251 4.78 6.69 -3.80
CA ILE A 251 5.22 5.28 -3.76
C ILE A 251 6.75 5.14 -3.76
N ALA A 252 7.49 5.98 -4.48
CA ALA A 252 8.94 5.83 -4.62
C ALA A 252 9.81 6.64 -3.65
N GLU A 253 9.23 7.49 -2.79
CA GLU A 253 10.01 8.47 -2.02
C GLU A 253 10.72 7.82 -0.81
N THR A 254 10.08 6.84 -0.16
CA THR A 254 10.69 5.80 0.71
C THR A 254 9.59 4.76 1.05
N SER A 255 8.79 4.38 0.06
CA SER A 255 7.39 3.99 0.33
C SER A 255 6.57 5.15 0.93
N LEU A 256 6.94 6.43 0.74
CA LEU A 256 6.56 7.56 1.61
C LEU A 256 5.24 8.27 1.29
N THR A 257 4.74 9.03 2.25
CA THR A 257 3.62 9.98 2.15
C THR A 257 4.03 11.37 2.57
N ILE A 258 3.39 12.35 1.94
CA ILE A 258 3.23 13.74 2.39
C ILE A 258 2.39 13.75 3.68
N ASP A 259 2.81 14.53 4.66
CA ASP A 259 2.07 14.80 5.89
C ASP A 259 0.73 15.51 5.62
N GLY A 260 -0.34 15.06 6.30
CA GLY A 260 -1.45 15.94 6.65
C GLY A 260 -2.84 15.68 6.05
N ILE A 261 -3.08 14.62 5.27
CA ILE A 261 -4.44 14.30 4.79
C ILE A 261 -4.96 13.00 5.42
N LYS A 262 -5.41 13.08 6.67
CA LYS A 262 -6.25 12.04 7.31
C LYS A 262 -7.72 12.36 7.02
N GLN A 263 -8.24 11.86 5.89
CA GLN A 263 -9.70 11.80 5.68
C GLN A 263 -10.12 10.39 5.25
N ALA A 264 -9.68 9.38 6.01
CA ALA A 264 -10.28 8.05 5.94
C ALA A 264 -11.52 8.02 6.84
N GLY A 265 -12.67 7.64 6.29
CA GLY A 265 -13.88 7.42 7.10
C GLY A 265 -13.63 6.37 8.17
N CYS A 266 -13.68 6.75 9.44
CA CYS A 266 -13.41 5.85 10.58
C CYS A 266 -14.47 4.74 10.77
N GLY A 267 -15.49 4.68 9.92
CA GLY A 267 -16.57 3.69 10.02
C GLY A 267 -16.10 2.24 9.95
N ASN A 268 -15.22 1.91 9.01
CA ASN A 268 -14.65 0.55 8.91
C ASN A 268 -13.84 0.18 10.14
N VAL A 269 -13.10 1.15 10.67
CA VAL A 269 -12.24 0.97 11.84
C VAL A 269 -13.07 0.75 13.10
N VAL A 270 -14.09 1.57 13.32
CA VAL A 270 -15.00 1.41 14.46
C VAL A 270 -15.75 0.08 14.38
N LEU A 271 -16.21 -0.31 13.17
CA LEU A 271 -16.85 -1.60 12.98
C LEU A 271 -15.90 -2.76 13.31
N MET A 272 -14.65 -2.68 12.83
CA MET A 272 -13.59 -3.65 13.10
C MET A 272 -13.28 -3.77 14.59
N LEU A 273 -13.01 -2.65 15.28
CA LEU A 273 -12.73 -2.63 16.71
C LEU A 273 -13.89 -3.24 17.52
N LYS A 274 -15.13 -2.88 17.19
CA LYS A 274 -16.31 -3.44 17.85
C LYS A 274 -16.48 -4.94 17.57
N SER A 275 -16.14 -5.43 16.37
CA SER A 275 -16.15 -6.86 16.05
C SER A 275 -15.06 -7.65 16.77
N LEU A 276 -13.94 -7.00 17.13
CA LEU A 276 -12.89 -7.56 17.98
C LEU A 276 -13.26 -7.56 19.48
N GLY A 277 -14.45 -7.06 19.84
CA GLY A 277 -14.89 -6.98 21.24
C GLY A 277 -14.40 -5.75 21.98
N ILE A 278 -13.82 -4.77 21.28
CA ILE A 278 -13.38 -3.51 21.90
C ILE A 278 -14.59 -2.59 22.03
N HIS A 279 -15.16 -2.57 23.23
CA HIS A 279 -16.37 -1.79 23.51
C HIS A 279 -16.08 -0.33 23.82
N ASP A 280 -14.98 -0.06 24.54
CA ASP A 280 -14.57 1.28 24.94
C ASP A 280 -13.51 1.84 23.98
N LEU A 281 -14.00 2.53 22.94
CA LEU A 281 -13.15 3.11 21.91
C LEU A 281 -12.45 4.38 22.37
N MET A 282 -12.98 5.05 23.40
CA MET A 282 -12.44 6.32 23.90
C MET A 282 -11.18 6.09 24.73
N ASN A 283 -11.12 4.97 25.45
CA ASN A 283 -9.97 4.56 26.26
C ASN A 283 -9.13 3.47 25.60
N PHE A 284 -9.35 3.18 24.31
CA PHE A 284 -8.46 2.27 23.57
C PHE A 284 -7.05 2.85 23.51
N ASP A 285 -6.04 1.99 23.69
CA ASP A 285 -4.62 2.38 23.78
C ASP A 285 -4.06 2.78 22.41
N PHE A 286 -4.53 3.88 21.84
CA PHE A 286 -3.96 4.46 20.62
C PHE A 286 -2.63 5.13 20.94
N MET A 287 -1.63 4.95 20.07
CA MET A 287 -0.39 5.74 20.16
C MET A 287 -0.63 7.24 19.96
N ASP A 288 -1.51 7.60 19.03
CA ASP A 288 -2.08 8.94 18.89
C ASP A 288 -3.60 8.80 18.67
N PRO A 289 -4.43 9.11 19.69
CA PRO A 289 -5.87 8.90 19.58
C PRO A 289 -6.49 9.82 18.52
N PRO A 290 -7.41 9.32 17.67
CA PRO A 290 -8.15 10.17 16.74
C PRO A 290 -9.07 11.13 17.51
N PRO A 291 -9.47 12.27 16.92
CA PRO A 291 -10.41 13.18 17.55
C PRO A 291 -11.72 12.45 17.93
N ALA A 292 -12.20 12.70 19.15
CA ALA A 292 -13.42 12.08 19.69
C ALA A 292 -14.64 12.25 18.75
N GLU A 293 -14.74 13.43 18.12
CA GLU A 293 -15.81 13.72 17.15
C GLU A 293 -15.79 12.77 15.95
N THR A 294 -14.61 12.37 15.48
CA THR A 294 -14.48 11.43 14.37
C THR A 294 -14.97 10.03 14.75
N LEU A 295 -14.66 9.58 15.97
CA LEU A 295 -15.16 8.30 16.50
C LEU A 295 -16.68 8.35 16.71
N LEU A 296 -17.21 9.45 17.24
CA LEU A 296 -18.65 9.65 17.45
C LEU A 296 -19.42 9.62 16.13
N ARG A 297 -18.98 10.36 15.11
CA ARG A 297 -19.61 10.34 13.78
C ARG A 297 -19.61 8.94 13.15
N ALA A 298 -18.54 8.18 13.36
CA ALA A 298 -18.46 6.80 12.89
C ALA A 298 -19.45 5.87 13.63
N LEU A 299 -19.59 6.03 14.95
CA LEU A 299 -20.60 5.31 15.75
C LEU A 299 -22.03 5.66 15.33
N GLU A 300 -22.34 6.95 15.16
CA GLU A 300 -23.64 7.43 14.69
C GLU A 300 -23.98 6.87 13.30
N MET A 301 -23.02 6.87 12.38
CA MET A 301 -23.19 6.27 11.06
C MET A 301 -23.49 4.78 11.16
N LEU A 302 -22.75 4.02 11.98
CA LEU A 302 -22.97 2.58 12.15
C LEU A 302 -24.30 2.27 12.83
N TYR A 303 -24.74 3.11 13.76
CA TYR A 303 -26.07 3.04 14.35
C TYR A 303 -27.16 3.29 13.32
N ALA A 304 -27.04 4.35 12.50
CA ALA A 304 -27.98 4.63 11.41
C ALA A 304 -28.01 3.52 10.34
N LEU A 305 -26.88 2.84 10.13
CA LEU A 305 -26.80 1.66 9.28
C LEU A 305 -27.44 0.41 9.91
N GLY A 306 -27.77 0.42 11.20
CA GLY A 306 -28.28 -0.74 11.93
C GLY A 306 -27.19 -1.76 12.25
N ALA A 307 -25.92 -1.40 12.09
CA ALA A 307 -24.79 -2.22 12.49
C ALA A 307 -24.62 -2.25 14.01
N LEU A 308 -25.04 -1.18 14.70
CA LEU A 308 -25.05 -1.06 16.16
C LEU A 308 -26.49 -0.92 16.68
N ASN A 309 -26.74 -1.39 17.91
CA ASN A 309 -28.00 -1.16 18.64
C ASN A 309 -27.93 0.14 19.49
N ASP A 310 -29.01 0.46 20.21
CA ASP A 310 -29.10 1.66 21.08
C ASP A 310 -28.07 1.66 22.23
N LYS A 311 -27.46 0.51 22.54
CA LYS A 311 -26.40 0.36 23.53
C LYS A 311 -24.99 0.47 22.92
N GLY A 312 -24.87 0.65 21.61
CA GLY A 312 -23.59 0.70 20.91
C GLY A 312 -22.91 -0.67 20.75
N GLU A 313 -23.68 -1.77 20.81
CA GLU A 313 -23.22 -3.15 20.61
C GLU A 313 -23.50 -3.62 19.18
N LEU A 314 -22.67 -4.53 18.66
CA LEU A 314 -22.83 -5.08 17.32
C LEU A 314 -24.12 -5.90 17.19
N THR A 315 -24.94 -5.56 16.19
CA THR A 315 -26.11 -6.36 15.81
C THR A 315 -25.71 -7.58 14.97
N LYS A 316 -26.65 -8.48 14.69
CA LYS A 316 -26.43 -9.57 13.72
C LYS A 316 -26.05 -9.04 12.34
N LEU A 317 -26.64 -7.92 11.92
CA LEU A 317 -26.30 -7.23 10.68
C LEU A 317 -24.88 -6.70 10.74
N GLY A 318 -24.50 -6.01 11.83
CA GLY A 318 -23.15 -5.49 12.03
C GLY A 318 -22.07 -6.58 11.96
N ARG A 319 -22.33 -7.77 12.52
CA ARG A 319 -21.39 -8.91 12.45
C ARG A 319 -21.19 -9.37 11.01
N ARG A 320 -22.28 -9.57 10.27
CA ARG A 320 -22.22 -9.90 8.83
C ARG A 320 -21.50 -8.81 8.04
N MET A 321 -21.72 -7.53 8.35
CA MET A 321 -21.05 -6.43 7.66
C MET A 321 -19.54 -6.47 7.85
N ALA A 322 -19.05 -6.81 9.05
CA ALA A 322 -17.62 -6.88 9.37
C ALA A 322 -16.88 -8.00 8.62
N GLU A 323 -17.58 -9.03 8.13
CA GLU A 323 -17.00 -10.11 7.33
C GLU A 323 -16.56 -9.63 5.93
N PHE A 324 -17.18 -8.56 5.42
CA PHE A 324 -16.87 -8.03 4.09
C PHE A 324 -15.72 -7.03 4.16
N PRO A 325 -14.71 -7.17 3.27
CA PRO A 325 -13.70 -6.14 3.09
C PRO A 325 -14.30 -5.04 2.21
N LEU A 326 -15.29 -4.29 2.71
CA LEU A 326 -16.01 -3.21 2.03
C LEU A 326 -16.35 -2.11 3.04
N ASP A 327 -16.59 -0.89 2.56
CA ASP A 327 -17.15 0.18 3.41
C ASP A 327 -18.50 -0.22 4.01
N PRO A 328 -18.88 0.26 5.21
CA PRO A 328 -20.04 -0.27 5.91
C PRO A 328 -21.34 -0.01 5.15
N GLN A 329 -21.40 1.11 4.42
CA GLN A 329 -22.53 1.44 3.54
C GLN A 329 -22.67 0.44 2.38
N LEU A 330 -21.55 0.06 1.74
CA LEU A 330 -21.52 -0.92 0.66
C LEU A 330 -21.82 -2.33 1.19
N ALA A 331 -21.25 -2.71 2.34
CA ALA A 331 -21.52 -3.98 3.00
C ALA A 331 -23.01 -4.12 3.34
N LYS A 332 -23.64 -3.08 3.90
CA LYS A 332 -25.09 -3.06 4.16
C LYS A 332 -25.90 -3.20 2.86
N THR A 333 -25.52 -2.47 1.82
CA THR A 333 -26.21 -2.51 0.52
C THR A 333 -26.15 -3.91 -0.09
N LEU A 334 -24.97 -4.54 -0.07
CA LEU A 334 -24.78 -5.92 -0.53
C LEU A 334 -25.62 -6.91 0.30
N LEU A 335 -25.63 -6.79 1.63
CA LEU A 335 -26.45 -7.65 2.48
C LEU A 335 -27.95 -7.46 2.28
N ALA A 336 -28.41 -6.23 2.10
CA ALA A 336 -29.82 -5.93 1.87
C ALA A 336 -30.31 -6.45 0.50
N SER A 337 -29.43 -6.51 -0.50
CA SER A 337 -29.78 -6.94 -1.86
C SER A 337 -30.35 -8.37 -1.94
N GLU A 338 -30.02 -9.22 -0.97
CA GLU A 338 -30.57 -10.57 -0.81
C GLU A 338 -32.10 -10.54 -0.66
N SER A 339 -32.64 -9.61 0.14
CA SER A 339 -34.10 -9.47 0.33
C SER A 339 -34.84 -8.91 -0.88
N TYR A 340 -34.12 -8.30 -1.83
CA TYR A 340 -34.67 -7.76 -3.07
C TYR A 340 -34.42 -8.68 -4.27
N SER A 341 -33.79 -9.84 -4.07
CA SER A 341 -33.42 -10.78 -5.15
C SER A 341 -32.56 -10.15 -6.26
N VAL A 342 -31.73 -9.16 -5.92
CA VAL A 342 -30.83 -8.44 -6.86
C VAL A 342 -29.36 -8.51 -6.44
N ALA A 343 -28.98 -9.58 -5.74
CA ALA A 343 -27.66 -9.71 -5.15
C ALA A 343 -26.52 -9.69 -6.18
N GLU A 344 -26.72 -10.30 -7.35
CA GLU A 344 -25.73 -10.33 -8.42
C GLU A 344 -25.46 -8.94 -9.00
N GLN A 345 -26.51 -8.17 -9.27
CA GLN A 345 -26.40 -6.81 -9.81
C GLN A 345 -25.76 -5.88 -8.79
N VAL A 346 -26.17 -5.98 -7.52
CA VAL A 346 -25.60 -5.15 -6.45
C VAL A 346 -24.14 -5.51 -6.17
N ALA A 347 -23.77 -6.79 -6.22
CA ALA A 347 -22.38 -7.22 -6.12
C ALA A 347 -21.53 -6.61 -7.24
N THR A 348 -22.04 -6.60 -8.48
CA THR A 348 -21.38 -5.95 -9.62
C THR A 348 -21.20 -4.45 -9.38
N VAL A 349 -22.24 -3.75 -8.92
CA VAL A 349 -22.16 -2.32 -8.60
C VAL A 349 -21.15 -2.05 -7.47
N CYS A 350 -21.17 -2.84 -6.39
CA CYS A 350 -20.22 -2.70 -5.29
C CYS A 350 -18.78 -2.93 -5.75
N ALA A 351 -18.54 -3.90 -6.63
CA ALA A 351 -17.23 -4.12 -7.24
C ALA A 351 -16.78 -2.91 -8.05
N MET A 352 -17.65 -2.35 -8.89
CA MET A 352 -17.34 -1.17 -9.70
C MET A 352 -17.07 0.08 -8.86
N VAL A 353 -17.82 0.30 -7.78
CA VAL A 353 -17.62 1.44 -6.87
C VAL A 353 -16.35 1.28 -6.02
N SER A 354 -15.93 0.05 -5.73
CA SER A 354 -14.72 -0.22 -4.95
C SER A 354 -13.42 0.00 -5.74
N ILE A 355 -13.50 0.16 -7.06
CA ILE A 355 -12.35 0.49 -7.91
C ILE A 355 -12.09 1.99 -7.78
N GLY A 356 -10.97 2.36 -7.15
CA GLY A 356 -10.55 3.76 -6.98
C GLY A 356 -10.08 4.46 -8.27
N ALA A 357 -10.15 3.78 -9.42
CA ALA A 357 -9.80 4.31 -10.73
C ALA A 357 -11.05 4.66 -11.54
N SER A 358 -10.98 5.72 -12.36
CA SER A 358 -12.05 6.01 -13.30
C SER A 358 -12.19 4.88 -14.31
N VAL A 359 -13.35 4.23 -14.33
CA VAL A 359 -13.72 3.26 -15.38
C VAL A 359 -13.81 3.94 -16.74
N PHE A 360 -14.14 5.23 -16.76
CA PHE A 360 -14.29 6.02 -17.97
C PHE A 360 -13.02 6.79 -18.28
N TYR A 361 -12.35 6.41 -19.37
CA TYR A 361 -11.27 7.22 -19.95
C TYR A 361 -11.86 8.37 -20.78
N ARG A 362 -11.49 9.61 -20.46
CA ARG A 362 -11.86 10.80 -21.24
C ARG A 362 -10.60 11.43 -21.84
N PRO A 363 -10.34 11.24 -23.14
CA PRO A 363 -9.21 11.89 -23.81
C PRO A 363 -9.40 13.42 -23.82
N LYS A 364 -8.32 14.16 -23.52
CA LYS A 364 -8.33 15.64 -23.49
C LYS A 364 -8.68 16.27 -24.85
N ASP A 365 -8.43 15.56 -25.95
CA ASP A 365 -8.63 16.04 -27.33
C ASP A 365 -10.08 15.97 -27.85
N LYS A 366 -11.03 15.52 -27.03
CA LYS A 366 -12.46 15.43 -27.39
C LYS A 366 -13.32 16.29 -26.45
N LYS A 367 -13.09 17.61 -26.45
CA LYS A 367 -14.04 18.58 -25.88
C LYS A 367 -14.92 19.20 -26.94
#